data_AF-Q03DI1-F1
#
_entry.id   AF-Q03DI1-F1
#
_cell.length_a   1.000
_cell.length_b   1.000
_cell.length_c   1.000
_cell.angle_alpha   90.00
_cell.angle_beta   90.00
_cell.angle_gamma   90.00
#
_symmetry.space_group_name_H-M   'P 1'
#
loop_
_entity.id
_entity.type
_entity.pdbx_description
1 polymer ?
#
loop_
_entity_poly.entity_id
_entity_poly.type
_entity_poly.pdbx_seq_one_letter_code
_entity_poly.pdbx_strand_id
1 'polypeptide(L)'
;MTEEPRNEGKQSSSVAHHENEPKKQELTKRNADFMYRLRKELKESKLNDEQRSEALIDTETRLLEAQKTGKTAKQLFGTPTQRLNEIVEGPKKVKIEAQNNNMWIRALDNGLIFAALFAAMYAIMMLIEPKTITSTPGPSGLLAIILTSAVGGIGMGYIYKVLGSSKKRPSVWKQAGIVVIAVVLWIIFYTSFGMLPPVINPTLPFYGYAILAVAAFGGRWYLRRKFHIVGGIF
;
A
#
# COMPACT_ATOMS: atom_id res chain seq x y z
N MET A 1 85.90 -36.64 -24.77
CA MET A 1 85.44 -35.34 -25.30
C MET A 1 84.48 -35.64 -26.44
N THR A 2 83.19 -35.45 -26.22
CA THR A 2 82.12 -35.38 -27.23
C THR A 2 80.92 -34.71 -26.56
N GLU A 3 80.31 -33.79 -27.29
CA GLU A 3 79.29 -32.83 -26.87
C GLU A 3 77.87 -33.41 -26.81
N GLU A 4 76.98 -32.64 -26.16
CA GLU A 4 75.51 -32.69 -25.93
C GLU A 4 74.59 -33.26 -27.06
N PRO A 5 73.29 -33.61 -26.83
CA PRO A 5 72.34 -32.73 -26.14
C PRO A 5 71.19 -33.32 -25.30
N ARG A 6 70.61 -32.32 -24.63
CA ARG A 6 69.41 -32.12 -23.81
C ARG A 6 68.06 -32.53 -24.47
N ASN A 7 67.29 -33.31 -23.71
CA ASN A 7 65.82 -33.40 -23.60
C ASN A 7 65.01 -34.12 -24.71
N GLU A 8 64.23 -35.14 -24.31
CA GLU A 8 62.76 -35.27 -24.50
C GLU A 8 62.25 -36.69 -24.14
N GLY A 9 61.15 -36.80 -23.36
CA GLY A 9 60.27 -37.98 -23.45
C GLY A 9 59.60 -38.53 -22.18
N LYS A 10 58.48 -37.89 -21.78
CA LYS A 10 57.21 -38.49 -21.30
C LYS A 10 57.08 -39.12 -19.89
N GLN A 11 56.34 -38.36 -19.07
CA GLN A 11 55.08 -38.72 -18.38
C GLN A 11 55.02 -40.06 -17.61
N SER A 12 54.96 -39.96 -16.28
CA SER A 12 53.89 -40.62 -15.53
C SER A 12 53.51 -39.82 -14.29
N SER A 13 52.20 -39.70 -14.14
CA SER A 13 51.37 -38.98 -13.19
C SER A 13 51.60 -39.30 -11.71
N SER A 14 51.56 -38.26 -10.87
CA SER A 14 50.85 -38.34 -9.58
C SER A 14 50.10 -37.02 -9.34
N VAL A 15 48.84 -37.00 -9.75
CA VAL A 15 47.87 -36.01 -9.31
C VAL A 15 47.25 -36.57 -8.03
N ALA A 16 47.54 -35.94 -6.89
CA ALA A 16 46.87 -36.22 -5.63
C ALA A 16 46.10 -34.97 -5.18
N HIS A 17 44.79 -35.05 -5.37
CA HIS A 17 43.71 -34.47 -4.55
C HIS A 17 43.96 -33.13 -3.85
N HIS A 18 43.49 -32.05 -4.47
CA HIS A 18 42.86 -30.96 -3.71
C HIS A 18 41.35 -31.17 -3.74
N GLU A 19 40.85 -31.56 -2.57
CA GLU A 19 39.46 -31.77 -2.22
C GLU A 19 38.64 -30.50 -2.46
N ASN A 20 37.47 -30.68 -3.07
CA ASN A 20 36.55 -29.60 -3.42
C ASN A 20 35.90 -29.02 -2.15
N GLU A 21 36.50 -28.01 -1.52
CA GLU A 21 35.71 -27.10 -0.70
C GLU A 21 34.77 -26.31 -1.63
N PRO A 22 33.46 -26.22 -1.32
CA PRO A 22 32.57 -25.35 -2.08
C PRO A 22 33.08 -23.91 -1.94
N LYS A 23 33.56 -23.33 -3.05
CA LYS A 23 33.98 -21.92 -3.14
C LYS A 23 32.92 -21.06 -2.46
N LYS A 24 33.25 -20.49 -1.29
CA LYS A 24 32.40 -19.56 -0.57
C LYS A 24 32.03 -18.45 -1.55
N GLN A 25 30.75 -18.40 -1.99
CA GLN A 25 30.35 -17.43 -3.00
C GLN A 25 30.49 -16.04 -2.41
N GLU A 26 31.42 -15.27 -2.94
CA GLU A 26 31.64 -13.90 -2.50
C GLU A 26 30.62 -12.96 -3.14
N LEU A 27 30.22 -11.94 -2.39
CA LEU A 27 29.40 -10.87 -2.90
C LEU A 27 30.20 -10.02 -3.90
N THR A 28 29.55 -9.56 -4.97
CA THR A 28 30.15 -8.52 -5.82
C THR A 28 30.51 -7.28 -4.99
N LYS A 29 31.53 -6.51 -5.42
CA LYS A 29 31.97 -5.28 -4.73
C LYS A 29 30.82 -4.33 -4.38
N ARG A 30 29.83 -4.18 -5.28
CA ARG A 30 28.63 -3.34 -5.07
C ARG A 30 27.72 -3.90 -3.97
N ASN A 31 27.52 -5.21 -3.94
CA ASN A 31 26.70 -5.87 -2.91
C ASN A 31 27.41 -5.91 -1.55
N ALA A 32 28.74 -6.03 -1.55
CA ALA A 32 29.56 -5.95 -0.34
C ALA A 32 29.52 -4.56 0.31
N ASP A 33 29.63 -3.48 -0.48
CA ASP A 33 29.48 -2.09 0.01
C ASP A 33 28.10 -1.85 0.63
N PHE A 34 27.04 -2.37 -0.02
CA PHE A 34 25.69 -2.33 0.55
C PHE A 34 25.62 -3.04 1.91
N MET A 35 26.16 -4.25 2.03
CA MET A 35 26.17 -5.01 3.28
C MET A 35 26.98 -4.32 4.38
N TYR A 36 28.08 -3.65 4.04
CA TYR A 36 28.86 -2.86 4.99
C TYR A 36 28.03 -1.72 5.58
N ARG A 37 27.34 -0.95 4.73
CA ARG A 37 26.47 0.15 5.17
C ARG A 37 25.28 -0.35 5.98
N LEU A 38 24.63 -1.44 5.53
CA LEU A 38 23.51 -2.04 6.24
C LEU A 38 23.92 -2.54 7.63
N ARG A 39 25.11 -3.14 7.78
CA ARG A 39 25.66 -3.53 9.10
C ARG A 39 25.79 -2.34 10.03
N LYS A 40 26.27 -1.19 9.53
CA LYS A 40 26.39 0.04 10.32
C LYS A 40 25.02 0.51 10.81
N GLU A 41 24.06 0.61 9.89
CA GLU A 41 22.71 1.09 10.23
C GLU A 41 21.97 0.12 11.18
N LEU A 42 22.11 -1.19 11.00
CA LEU A 42 21.55 -2.20 11.92
C LEU A 42 22.16 -2.09 13.32
N LYS A 43 23.45 -1.77 13.43
CA LYS A 43 24.12 -1.56 14.72
C LYS A 43 23.56 -0.35 15.48
N GLU A 44 23.16 0.68 14.75
CA GLU A 44 22.54 1.91 15.26
C GLU A 44 21.03 1.76 15.53
N SER A 45 20.42 0.64 15.14
CA SER A 45 18.99 0.34 15.33
C SER A 45 18.67 -0.22 16.73
N LYS A 46 17.38 -0.28 17.08
CA LYS A 46 16.89 -0.85 18.36
C LYS A 46 16.74 -2.39 18.36
N LEU A 47 17.21 -3.08 17.31
CA LEU A 47 17.12 -4.53 17.19
C LEU A 47 18.11 -5.24 18.11
N ASN A 48 17.74 -6.43 18.60
CA ASN A 48 18.65 -7.27 19.39
C ASN A 48 19.67 -8.01 18.49
N ASP A 49 20.68 -8.63 19.09
CA ASP A 49 21.76 -9.31 18.34
C ASP A 49 21.28 -10.42 17.41
N GLU A 50 20.32 -11.23 17.86
CA GLU A 50 19.74 -12.31 17.06
C GLU A 50 19.02 -11.77 15.82
N GLN A 51 18.15 -10.76 15.99
CA GLN A 51 17.43 -10.11 14.90
C GLN A 51 18.38 -9.46 13.89
N ARG A 52 19.46 -8.84 14.37
CA ARG A 52 20.49 -8.27 13.49
C ARG A 52 21.20 -9.35 12.69
N SER A 53 21.55 -10.46 13.33
CA SER A 53 22.23 -11.59 12.68
C SER A 53 21.33 -12.23 11.62
N GLU A 54 20.08 -12.53 11.97
CA GLU A 54 19.09 -13.09 11.04
C GLU A 54 18.85 -12.17 9.83
N ALA A 55 18.71 -10.86 10.07
CA ALA A 55 18.52 -9.89 8.99
C ALA A 55 19.73 -9.80 8.04
N LEU A 56 20.95 -9.94 8.56
CA LEU A 56 22.17 -9.96 7.76
C LEU A 56 22.26 -11.25 6.94
N ILE A 57 21.95 -12.40 7.54
CA ILE A 57 21.95 -13.70 6.87
C ILE A 57 20.90 -13.74 5.74
N ASP A 58 19.67 -13.29 5.99
CA ASP A 58 18.63 -13.20 4.95
C ASP A 58 19.06 -12.28 3.81
N THR A 59 19.58 -11.10 4.15
CA THR A 59 20.00 -10.12 3.13
C THR A 59 21.15 -10.66 2.29
N GLU A 60 22.16 -11.27 2.92
CA GLU A 60 23.31 -11.87 2.23
C GLU A 60 22.88 -13.01 1.30
N THR A 61 22.05 -13.92 1.78
CA THR A 61 21.51 -15.06 1.01
C THR A 61 20.79 -14.58 -0.26
N ARG A 62 19.93 -13.57 -0.12
CA ARG A 62 19.18 -13.00 -1.25
C ARG A 62 20.09 -12.25 -2.23
N LEU A 63 21.16 -11.61 -1.78
CA LEU A 63 22.14 -10.97 -2.66
C LEU A 63 22.95 -12.01 -3.44
N LEU A 64 23.37 -13.10 -2.80
CA LEU A 64 24.09 -14.21 -3.45
C LEU A 64 23.25 -14.85 -4.55
N GLU A 65 21.94 -14.98 -4.34
CA GLU A 65 21.04 -15.50 -5.36
C GLU A 65 20.80 -14.50 -6.49
N ALA A 66 20.47 -13.24 -6.15
CA ALA A 66 20.14 -12.23 -7.14
C ALA A 66 21.33 -11.86 -8.04
N GLN A 67 22.56 -11.88 -7.51
CA GLN A 67 23.76 -11.57 -8.29
C GLN A 67 24.05 -12.59 -9.38
N LYS A 68 23.55 -13.84 -9.27
CA LYS A 68 23.62 -14.85 -10.36
C LYS A 68 22.91 -14.36 -11.62
N THR A 69 21.93 -13.48 -11.47
CA THR A 69 21.17 -12.85 -12.57
C THR A 69 21.62 -11.41 -12.87
N GLY A 70 22.76 -10.98 -12.33
CA GLY A 70 23.30 -9.63 -12.53
C GLY A 70 22.59 -8.53 -11.74
N LYS A 71 21.66 -8.87 -10.84
CA LYS A 71 20.95 -7.89 -10.01
C LYS A 71 21.82 -7.39 -8.87
N THR A 72 21.82 -6.08 -8.67
CA THR A 72 22.54 -5.40 -7.57
C THR A 72 21.65 -5.25 -6.34
N ALA A 73 22.27 -5.05 -5.17
CA ALA A 73 21.57 -4.73 -3.93
C ALA A 73 20.61 -3.54 -4.07
N LYS A 74 20.99 -2.50 -4.83
CA LYS A 74 20.14 -1.34 -5.10
C LYS A 74 18.85 -1.70 -5.84
N GLN A 75 18.92 -2.66 -6.75
CA GLN A 75 17.73 -3.13 -7.49
C GLN A 75 16.86 -4.07 -6.65
N LEU A 76 17.45 -4.79 -5.69
CA LEU A 76 16.76 -5.77 -4.87
C LEU A 76 16.12 -5.16 -3.62
N PHE A 77 16.79 -4.18 -3.01
CA PHE A 77 16.47 -3.62 -1.70
C PHE A 77 16.46 -2.09 -1.64
N GLY A 78 16.89 -1.42 -2.72
CA GLY A 78 17.07 0.03 -2.70
C GLY A 78 18.30 0.47 -1.89
N THR A 79 18.13 1.42 -0.97
CA THR A 79 19.23 1.87 -0.09
C THR A 79 19.35 0.99 1.16
N PRO A 80 20.51 0.97 1.84
CA PRO A 80 20.66 0.29 3.13
C PRO A 80 19.58 0.73 4.13
N THR A 81 19.24 2.02 4.16
CA THR A 81 18.20 2.57 5.05
C THR A 81 16.81 2.06 4.71
N GLN A 82 16.48 1.91 3.43
CA GLN A 82 15.22 1.30 3.02
C GLN A 82 15.13 -0.15 3.48
N ARG A 83 16.25 -0.89 3.38
CA ARG A 83 16.34 -2.27 3.87
C ARG A 83 16.25 -2.36 5.40
N LEU A 84 16.93 -1.47 6.14
CA LEU A 84 16.81 -1.39 7.59
C LEU A 84 15.34 -1.16 7.99
N ASN A 85 14.67 -0.20 7.34
CA ASN A 85 13.27 0.08 7.61
C ASN A 85 12.38 -1.14 7.31
N GLU A 86 12.63 -1.86 6.21
CA GLU A 86 11.93 -3.12 5.94
C GLU A 86 12.17 -4.20 7.00
N ILE A 87 13.38 -4.29 7.56
CA ILE A 87 13.71 -5.26 8.61
C ILE A 87 12.98 -4.88 9.92
N VAL A 88 13.00 -3.60 10.28
CA VAL A 88 12.38 -3.08 11.51
C VAL A 88 10.85 -3.08 11.42
N GLU A 89 10.30 -2.72 10.26
CA GLU A 89 8.86 -2.58 10.05
C GLU A 89 8.22 -3.84 9.47
N GLY A 90 8.97 -4.80 8.92
CA GLY A 90 8.52 -5.84 7.99
C GLY A 90 7.12 -6.41 8.21
N PRO A 91 6.86 -7.09 9.34
CA PRO A 91 5.53 -7.65 9.62
C PRO A 91 4.43 -6.59 9.75
N LYS A 92 4.77 -5.38 10.21
CA LYS A 92 3.85 -4.24 10.30
C LYS A 92 3.61 -3.62 8.93
N LYS A 93 4.65 -3.36 8.14
CA LYS A 93 4.54 -2.74 6.80
C LYS A 93 3.74 -3.62 5.85
N VAL A 94 3.99 -4.94 5.83
CA VAL A 94 3.21 -5.88 5.00
C VAL A 94 1.73 -5.93 5.42
N LYS A 95 1.44 -5.91 6.73
CA LYS A 95 0.05 -5.86 7.24
C LYS A 95 -0.63 -4.53 6.91
N ILE A 96 0.07 -3.42 7.05
CA ILE A 96 -0.43 -2.08 6.73
C ILE A 96 -0.68 -1.95 5.22
N GLU A 97 0.25 -2.42 4.37
CA GLU A 97 0.06 -2.46 2.92
C GLU A 97 -1.09 -3.38 2.52
N ALA A 98 -1.25 -4.55 3.15
CA ALA A 98 -2.37 -5.44 2.91
C ALA A 98 -3.71 -4.81 3.34
N GLN A 99 -3.75 -4.11 4.49
CA GLN A 99 -4.93 -3.37 4.95
C GLN A 99 -5.26 -2.20 4.03
N ASN A 100 -4.25 -1.47 3.57
CA ASN A 100 -4.40 -0.34 2.64
C ASN A 100 -4.80 -0.78 1.24
N ASN A 101 -4.45 -2.00 0.83
CA ASN A 101 -4.89 -2.59 -0.43
C ASN A 101 -6.24 -3.30 -0.31
N ASN A 102 -6.80 -3.42 0.89
CA ASN A 102 -8.12 -4.01 1.07
C ASN A 102 -9.21 -3.05 0.58
N MET A 103 -9.87 -3.41 -0.53
CA MET A 103 -10.93 -2.64 -1.15
C MET A 103 -12.07 -2.30 -0.18
N TRP A 104 -12.46 -3.22 0.70
CA TRP A 104 -13.57 -3.01 1.62
C TRP A 104 -13.24 -2.02 2.74
N ILE A 105 -12.00 -2.08 3.24
CA ILE A 105 -11.52 -1.11 4.24
C ILE A 105 -11.47 0.28 3.63
N ARG A 106 -10.97 0.41 2.39
CA ARG A 106 -10.99 1.69 1.65
C ARG A 106 -12.40 2.16 1.32
N ALA A 107 -13.30 1.24 0.97
CA ALA A 107 -14.69 1.58 0.68
C ALA A 107 -15.40 2.11 1.94
N LEU A 108 -15.16 1.48 3.09
CA LEU A 108 -15.68 1.93 4.37
C LEU A 108 -15.09 3.29 4.78
N ASP A 109 -13.78 3.48 4.64
CA ASP A 109 -13.13 4.77 4.91
C ASP A 109 -13.72 5.90 4.05
N ASN A 110 -13.85 5.68 2.75
CA ASN A 110 -14.46 6.65 1.83
C ASN A 110 -15.96 6.83 2.10
N GLY A 111 -16.69 5.77 2.43
CA GLY A 111 -18.10 5.86 2.77
C GLY A 111 -18.33 6.71 4.03
N LEU A 112 -17.48 6.56 5.05
CA LEU A 112 -17.59 7.37 6.27
C LEU A 112 -17.34 8.86 6.02
N ILE A 113 -16.42 9.23 5.13
CA ILE A 113 -16.25 10.66 4.79
C ILE A 113 -17.39 11.19 3.95
N PHE A 114 -17.94 10.41 3.01
CA PHE A 114 -19.14 10.82 2.29
C PHE A 114 -20.30 11.03 3.26
N ALA A 115 -20.52 10.11 4.21
CA ALA A 115 -21.57 10.25 5.21
C ALA A 115 -21.35 11.50 6.08
N ALA A 116 -20.12 11.75 6.53
CA ALA A 116 -19.78 12.94 7.29
C ALA A 116 -20.01 14.23 6.49
N LEU A 117 -19.60 14.27 5.21
CA LEU A 117 -19.76 15.43 4.34
C LEU A 117 -21.23 15.72 4.04
N PHE A 118 -22.04 14.70 3.69
CA PHE A 118 -23.47 14.90 3.44
C PHE A 118 -24.20 15.33 4.70
N ALA A 119 -23.95 14.67 5.84
CA ALA A 119 -24.57 15.04 7.10
C ALA A 119 -24.18 16.48 7.51
N ALA A 120 -22.89 16.85 7.39
CA ALA A 120 -22.44 18.21 7.67
C ALA A 120 -23.06 19.23 6.70
N MET A 121 -23.13 18.92 5.41
CA MET A 121 -23.75 19.76 4.39
C MET A 121 -25.23 20.04 4.73
N TYR A 122 -26.00 19.01 5.10
CA TYR A 122 -27.41 19.19 5.48
C TYR A 122 -27.58 19.90 6.83
N ALA A 123 -26.70 19.67 7.81
CA ALA A 123 -26.68 20.43 9.05
C ALA A 123 -26.42 21.93 8.79
N ILE A 124 -25.46 22.26 7.93
CA ILE A 124 -25.14 23.63 7.53
C ILE A 124 -26.31 24.26 6.75
N MET A 125 -26.89 23.53 5.78
CA MET A 125 -28.05 24.02 5.02
C MET A 125 -29.24 24.37 5.93
N MET A 126 -29.48 23.61 7.01
CA MET A 126 -30.54 23.98 7.96
C MET A 126 -30.29 25.30 8.69
N LEU A 127 -29.04 25.69 8.88
CA LEU A 127 -28.69 26.94 9.55
C LEU A 127 -28.82 28.15 8.60
N ILE A 128 -28.48 27.96 7.33
CA ILE A 128 -28.45 29.05 6.34
C ILE A 128 -29.82 29.19 5.66
N GLU A 129 -30.41 28.09 5.21
CA GLU A 129 -31.65 28.06 4.41
C GLU A 129 -32.57 26.91 4.86
N PRO A 130 -33.22 26.99 6.03
CA PRO A 130 -34.05 25.91 6.56
C PRO A 130 -35.22 25.52 5.62
N LYS A 131 -35.69 26.45 4.78
CA LYS A 131 -36.79 26.24 3.83
C LYS A 131 -36.41 25.35 2.64
N THR A 132 -35.14 25.32 2.22
CA THR A 132 -34.73 24.53 1.05
C THR A 132 -34.74 23.03 1.32
N ILE A 133 -34.43 22.61 2.56
CA ILE A 133 -34.55 21.19 2.95
C ILE A 133 -36.01 20.72 2.96
N THR A 134 -36.97 21.59 3.27
CA THR A 134 -38.39 21.23 3.25
C THR A 134 -38.99 21.24 1.85
N SER A 135 -38.53 22.13 0.95
CA SER A 135 -39.11 22.30 -0.39
C SER A 135 -38.42 21.47 -1.47
N THR A 136 -37.13 21.21 -1.32
CA THR A 136 -36.30 20.42 -2.25
C THR A 136 -35.30 19.59 -1.44
N PRO A 137 -35.75 18.53 -0.76
CA PRO A 137 -34.93 17.85 0.24
C PRO A 137 -33.70 17.15 -0.34
N GLY A 138 -33.68 16.87 -1.65
CA GLY A 138 -32.74 15.91 -2.23
C GLY A 138 -32.80 14.57 -1.47
N PRO A 139 -31.73 13.74 -1.54
CA PRO A 139 -31.59 12.56 -0.70
C PRO A 139 -31.14 12.91 0.73
N SER A 140 -31.82 13.87 1.38
CA SER A 140 -31.49 14.27 2.77
C SER A 140 -31.88 13.24 3.82
N GLY A 141 -32.81 12.34 3.52
CA GLY A 141 -33.21 11.32 4.49
C GLY A 141 -32.04 10.39 4.91
N LEU A 142 -32.13 9.88 6.14
CA LEU A 142 -31.06 9.09 6.77
C LEU A 142 -30.63 7.89 5.92
N LEU A 143 -31.58 7.14 5.39
CA LEU A 143 -31.30 5.95 4.59
C LEU A 143 -30.61 6.33 3.27
N ALA A 144 -31.06 7.42 2.64
CA ALA A 144 -30.47 7.90 1.39
C ALA A 144 -29.02 8.38 1.59
N ILE A 145 -28.71 9.07 2.70
CA ILE A 145 -27.33 9.42 3.05
C ILE A 145 -26.46 8.17 3.20
N ILE A 146 -26.94 7.16 3.92
CA ILE A 146 -26.18 5.90 4.12
C ILE A 146 -25.93 5.20 2.77
N LEU A 147 -26.95 5.08 1.92
CA LEU A 147 -26.84 4.41 0.62
C LEU A 147 -25.94 5.18 -0.35
N THR A 148 -26.12 6.49 -0.50
CA THR A 148 -25.24 7.35 -1.32
C THR A 148 -23.79 7.23 -0.87
N SER A 149 -23.56 7.23 0.45
CA SER A 149 -22.23 7.13 1.03
C SER A 149 -21.59 5.77 0.79
N ALA A 150 -22.37 4.69 0.90
CA ALA A 150 -21.91 3.35 0.59
C ALA A 150 -21.55 3.21 -0.91
N VAL A 151 -22.40 3.71 -1.82
CA VAL A 151 -22.13 3.70 -3.26
C VAL A 151 -20.88 4.51 -3.59
N GLY A 152 -20.76 5.73 -3.06
CA GLY A 152 -19.56 6.57 -3.25
C GLY A 152 -18.30 5.92 -2.69
N GLY A 153 -18.40 5.32 -1.51
CA GLY A 153 -17.30 4.58 -0.86
C GLY A 153 -16.82 3.39 -1.69
N ILE A 154 -17.75 2.51 -2.12
CA ILE A 154 -17.45 1.36 -2.97
C ILE A 154 -16.90 1.81 -4.32
N GLY A 155 -17.50 2.83 -4.94
CA GLY A 155 -17.05 3.41 -6.19
C GLY A 155 -15.60 3.89 -6.11
N MET A 156 -15.26 4.65 -5.07
CA MET A 156 -13.89 5.09 -4.84
C MET A 156 -12.94 3.92 -4.56
N GLY A 157 -13.36 2.93 -3.75
CA GLY A 157 -12.58 1.72 -3.51
C GLY A 157 -12.25 0.98 -4.82
N TYR A 158 -13.22 0.89 -5.73
CA TYR A 158 -13.04 0.29 -7.05
C TYR A 158 -12.13 1.13 -7.95
N ILE A 159 -12.31 2.46 -8.00
CA ILE A 159 -11.43 3.37 -8.75
C ILE A 159 -9.98 3.20 -8.28
N TYR A 160 -9.73 3.17 -6.97
CA TYR A 160 -8.40 2.96 -6.45
C TYR A 160 -7.81 1.60 -6.82
N LYS A 161 -8.62 0.55 -6.83
CA LYS A 161 -8.20 -0.79 -7.27
C LYS A 161 -7.79 -0.78 -8.75
N VAL A 162 -8.62 -0.20 -9.62
CA VAL A 162 -8.38 -0.21 -11.08
C VAL A 162 -7.22 0.72 -11.46
N LEU A 163 -7.14 1.91 -10.86
CA LEU A 163 -6.14 2.92 -11.23
C LEU A 163 -4.82 2.78 -10.47
N GLY A 164 -4.85 2.28 -9.23
CA GLY A 164 -3.67 2.16 -8.37
C GLY A 164 -2.88 0.86 -8.53
N SER A 165 -3.49 -0.22 -9.03
CA SER A 165 -2.90 -1.57 -9.03
C SER A 165 -2.09 -1.95 -10.28
N SER A 166 -1.97 -1.06 -11.27
CA SER A 166 -1.37 -1.45 -12.55
C SER A 166 0.14 -1.19 -12.63
N LYS A 167 0.93 -2.23 -12.96
CA LYS A 167 2.34 -2.10 -13.40
C LYS A 167 2.51 -1.14 -14.58
N LYS A 168 1.45 -0.93 -15.37
CA LYS A 168 1.36 0.08 -16.44
C LYS A 168 0.15 0.97 -16.19
N ARG A 169 0.37 2.16 -15.63
CA ARG A 169 -0.71 3.11 -15.37
C ARG A 169 -1.54 3.31 -16.66
N PRO A 170 -2.87 3.16 -16.61
CA PRO A 170 -3.72 3.40 -17.78
C PRO A 170 -3.52 4.83 -18.30
N SER A 171 -3.73 5.05 -19.60
CA SER A 171 -3.63 6.39 -20.19
C SER A 171 -4.62 7.36 -19.53
N VAL A 172 -4.28 8.65 -19.48
CA VAL A 172 -5.10 9.68 -18.84
C VAL A 172 -6.55 9.66 -19.33
N TRP A 173 -6.76 9.44 -20.64
CA TRP A 173 -8.10 9.32 -21.23
C TRP A 173 -8.92 8.14 -20.69
N LYS A 174 -8.29 6.99 -20.46
CA LYS A 174 -8.95 5.84 -19.84
C LYS A 174 -9.28 6.11 -18.37
N GLN A 175 -8.39 6.79 -17.65
CA GLN A 175 -8.64 7.19 -16.26
C GLN A 175 -9.83 8.15 -16.17
N ALA A 176 -9.84 9.17 -17.03
CA ALA A 176 -10.94 10.13 -17.13
C ALA A 176 -12.27 9.42 -17.44
N GLY A 177 -12.29 8.52 -18.43
CA GLY A 177 -13.49 7.74 -18.76
C GLY A 177 -14.03 6.91 -17.58
N ILE A 178 -13.15 6.24 -16.83
CA ILE A 178 -13.54 5.47 -15.64
C ILE A 178 -14.17 6.39 -14.57
N VAL A 179 -13.54 7.53 -14.30
CA VAL A 179 -14.04 8.49 -13.30
C VAL A 179 -15.38 9.08 -13.74
N VAL A 180 -15.52 9.47 -15.01
CA VAL A 180 -16.78 10.00 -15.55
C VAL A 180 -17.91 8.99 -15.41
N ILE A 181 -17.69 7.74 -15.81
CA ILE A 181 -18.71 6.67 -15.68
C ILE A 181 -19.08 6.47 -14.20
N ALA A 182 -18.10 6.45 -13.31
CA ALA A 182 -18.36 6.29 -11.88
C ALA A 182 -19.18 7.44 -11.30
N VAL A 183 -18.89 8.69 -11.70
CA VAL A 183 -19.66 9.87 -11.28
C VAL A 183 -21.08 9.82 -11.84
N VAL A 184 -21.27 9.46 -13.11
CA VAL A 184 -22.60 9.32 -13.72
C VAL A 184 -23.42 8.26 -12.96
N LEU A 185 -22.84 7.09 -12.69
CA LEU A 185 -23.51 6.04 -11.90
C LEU A 185 -23.86 6.54 -10.50
N TRP A 186 -22.93 7.25 -9.85
CA TRP A 186 -23.16 7.81 -8.53
C TRP A 186 -24.31 8.83 -8.52
N ILE A 187 -24.39 9.71 -9.52
CA ILE A 187 -25.51 10.67 -9.67
C ILE A 187 -26.84 9.94 -9.88
N ILE A 188 -26.87 8.87 -10.69
CA ILE A 188 -28.07 8.06 -10.89
C ILE A 188 -28.54 7.49 -9.55
N PHE A 189 -27.66 6.81 -8.81
CA PHE A 189 -27.99 6.26 -7.49
C PHE A 189 -28.42 7.33 -6.49
N TYR A 190 -27.67 8.44 -6.41
CA TYR A 190 -27.98 9.58 -5.55
C TYR A 190 -29.39 10.11 -5.80
N THR A 191 -29.76 10.30 -7.07
CA THR A 191 -31.07 10.80 -7.46
C THR A 191 -32.17 9.77 -7.16
N SER A 192 -31.92 8.49 -7.44
CA SER A 192 -32.86 7.40 -7.11
C SER A 192 -33.12 7.28 -5.61
N PHE A 193 -32.10 7.46 -4.76
CA PHE A 193 -32.28 7.43 -3.30
C PHE A 193 -33.06 8.64 -2.78
N GLY A 194 -33.07 9.76 -3.50
CA GLY A 194 -33.93 10.91 -3.20
C GLY A 194 -35.42 10.63 -3.38
N MET A 195 -35.78 9.56 -4.12
CA MET A 195 -37.18 9.15 -4.34
C MET A 195 -37.70 8.18 -3.26
N LEU A 196 -36.88 7.82 -2.27
CA LEU A 196 -37.30 6.91 -1.20
C LEU A 196 -38.42 7.53 -0.35
N PRO A 197 -39.48 6.75 -0.01
CA PRO A 197 -40.60 7.28 0.74
C PRO A 197 -40.21 7.65 2.19
N PRO A 198 -40.84 8.68 2.80
CA PRO A 198 -40.47 9.17 4.13
C PRO A 198 -40.52 8.12 5.25
N VAL A 199 -41.37 7.08 5.10
CA VAL A 199 -41.53 6.00 6.08
C VAL A 199 -40.23 5.23 6.32
N ILE A 200 -39.43 5.01 5.26
CA ILE A 200 -38.15 4.30 5.37
C ILE A 200 -36.94 5.24 5.28
N ASN A 201 -37.16 6.48 4.84
CA ASN A 201 -36.13 7.49 4.66
C ASN A 201 -36.49 8.79 5.40
N PRO A 202 -36.63 8.75 6.73
CA PRO A 202 -36.98 9.94 7.50
C PRO A 202 -35.84 10.96 7.43
N THR A 203 -36.21 12.24 7.31
CA THR A 203 -35.28 13.35 7.48
C THR A 203 -34.98 13.55 8.96
N LEU A 204 -33.76 13.98 9.24
CA LEU A 204 -33.34 14.28 10.61
C LEU A 204 -33.54 15.77 10.93
N PRO A 205 -33.72 16.14 12.20
CA PRO A 205 -33.56 17.52 12.63
C PRO A 205 -32.08 17.94 12.59
N PHE A 206 -31.79 19.24 12.76
CA PHE A 206 -30.43 19.80 12.77
C PHE A 206 -29.47 18.98 13.65
N TYR A 207 -29.84 18.73 14.90
CA TYR A 207 -29.03 17.97 15.84
C TYR A 207 -28.76 16.54 15.36
N GLY A 208 -29.71 15.93 14.64
CA GLY A 208 -29.54 14.59 14.08
C GLY A 208 -28.47 14.57 12.97
N TYR A 209 -28.49 15.53 12.05
CA TYR A 209 -27.45 15.66 11.04
C TYR A 209 -26.08 16.01 11.65
N ALA A 210 -26.04 16.91 12.65
CA ALA A 210 -24.80 17.26 13.33
C ALA A 210 -24.17 16.05 14.05
N ILE A 211 -24.97 15.28 14.78
CA ILE A 211 -24.51 14.05 15.45
C ILE A 211 -24.03 13.03 14.42
N LEU A 212 -24.78 12.83 13.32
CA LEU A 212 -24.38 11.91 12.25
C LEU A 212 -23.04 12.30 11.63
N ALA A 213 -22.80 13.60 11.40
CA ALA A 213 -21.54 14.10 10.86
C ALA A 213 -20.37 13.80 11.80
N VAL A 214 -20.51 14.13 13.08
CA VAL A 214 -19.48 13.89 14.11
C VAL A 214 -19.24 12.39 14.29
N ALA A 215 -20.30 11.58 14.34
CA ALA A 215 -20.19 10.14 14.50
C ALA A 215 -19.52 9.47 13.29
N ALA A 216 -19.87 9.86 12.07
CA ALA A 216 -19.26 9.33 10.85
C ALA A 216 -17.77 9.71 10.76
N PHE A 217 -17.44 10.97 11.07
CA PHE A 217 -16.06 11.43 11.09
C PHE A 217 -15.24 10.76 12.21
N GLY A 218 -15.80 10.63 13.42
CA GLY A 218 -15.17 9.93 14.53
C GLY A 218 -14.97 8.44 14.22
N GLY A 219 -15.95 7.80 13.59
CA GLY A 219 -15.86 6.42 13.10
C GLY A 219 -14.73 6.27 12.08
N ARG A 220 -14.59 7.21 11.14
CA ARG A 220 -13.49 7.25 10.18
C ARG A 220 -12.14 7.40 10.87
N TRP A 221 -12.03 8.35 11.80
CA TRP A 221 -10.80 8.58 12.54
C TRP A 221 -10.36 7.33 13.32
N TYR A 222 -11.30 6.65 13.98
CA TYR A 222 -11.05 5.39 14.66
C TYR A 222 -10.64 4.28 13.68
N LEU A 223 -11.34 4.14 12.55
CA LEU A 223 -11.02 3.17 11.50
C LEU A 223 -9.59 3.36 10.98
N ARG A 224 -9.21 4.60 10.66
CA ARG A 224 -7.88 4.92 10.16
C ARG A 224 -6.78 4.62 11.19
N ARG A 225 -7.02 4.89 12.48
CA ARG A 225 -6.08 4.52 13.55
C ARG A 225 -5.98 3.02 13.73
N LYS A 226 -7.10 2.29 13.69
CA LYS A 226 -7.11 0.83 13.88
C LYS A 226 -6.42 0.08 12.74
N PHE A 227 -6.66 0.50 11.50
CA PHE A 227 -6.16 -0.15 10.30
C PHE A 227 -4.96 0.55 9.65
N HIS A 228 -4.38 1.56 10.33
CA HIS A 228 -3.21 2.31 9.87
C HIS A 228 -3.34 2.79 8.42
N ILE A 229 -4.53 3.29 8.08
CA ILE A 229 -4.85 3.69 6.71
C ILE A 229 -4.07 4.95 6.37
N VAL A 230 -3.26 4.90 5.30
CA VAL A 230 -2.52 6.07 4.79
C VAL A 230 -2.95 6.45 3.37
N GLY A 231 -3.04 7.75 3.11
CA GLY A 231 -3.53 8.31 1.84
C GLY A 231 -5.06 8.22 1.67
N GLY A 232 -5.56 8.63 0.49
CA GLY A 232 -7.00 8.65 0.18
C GLY A 232 -7.56 10.07 -0.01
N ILE A 233 -8.88 10.21 -0.11
CA ILE A 233 -9.56 11.52 -0.14
C ILE A 233 -9.55 12.08 1.29
N PHE A 234 -8.55 12.92 1.61
CA PHE A 234 -8.19 13.49 2.93
C PHE A 234 -7.72 12.49 3.99
#